data_AF-A0AAU4GFL9-F1
#
_entry.id   AF-A0AAU4GFL9-F1
#
_cell.length_a   1.000
_cell.length_b   1.000
_cell.length_c   1.000
_cell.angle_alpha   90.00
_cell.angle_beta   90.00
_cell.angle_gamma   90.00
#
_symmetry.space_group_name_H-M   'P 1'
#
loop_
_entity.id
_entity.type
_entity.pdbx_description
1 polymer ?
#
loop_
_entity_poly.entity_id
_entity_poly.type
_entity_poly.pdbx_seq_one_letter_code
_entity_poly.pdbx_strand_id
1 'polypeptide(L)' 'MKPARHAAKWPPPKPASLPDPFGLTPEQRQRCARTVASRSTDADDCALLLDVLGLDAADGLAGG' A
#
# COMPACT_ATOMS: atom_id res chain seq x y z
N MET A 1 42.96 -21.22 15.36
CA MET A 1 41.68 -20.64 15.84
C MET A 1 40.82 -20.28 14.63
N LYS A 2 39.62 -20.84 14.47
CA LYS A 2 38.64 -20.40 13.45
C LYS A 2 37.55 -19.61 14.18
N PRO A 3 37.15 -18.40 13.75
CA PRO A 3 36.12 -17.66 14.47
C PRO A 3 34.79 -18.39 14.29
N ALA A 4 34.13 -18.66 15.42
CA ALA A 4 32.76 -19.15 15.45
C ALA A 4 31.91 -18.12 14.70
N ARG A 5 31.37 -18.53 13.55
CA ARG A 5 30.34 -17.74 12.86
C ARG A 5 29.18 -17.70 13.84
N HIS A 6 28.97 -16.57 14.50
CA HIS A 6 27.76 -16.29 15.25
C HIS A 6 26.60 -16.54 14.29
N ALA A 7 25.99 -17.72 14.41
CA ALA A 7 24.79 -18.07 13.71
C ALA A 7 23.75 -17.05 14.16
N ALA A 8 23.51 -16.05 13.33
CA ALA A 8 22.39 -15.16 13.50
C ALA A 8 21.16 -16.06 13.57
N LYS A 9 20.62 -16.21 14.78
CA LYS A 9 19.33 -16.78 15.16
C LYS A 9 18.36 -16.85 13.97
N TRP A 10 18.40 -18.01 13.32
CA TRP A 10 17.48 -18.51 12.31
C TRP A 10 16.32 -19.19 13.06
N PRO A 11 15.05 -19.12 12.61
CA PRO A 11 14.55 -18.83 11.26
C PRO A 11 14.24 -17.35 10.97
N PRO A 12 14.11 -16.96 9.68
CA PRO A 12 13.64 -15.64 9.30
C PRO A 12 12.19 -15.46 9.76
N PRO A 13 11.76 -14.22 10.09
CA PRO A 13 10.37 -13.96 10.42
C PRO A 13 9.47 -14.42 9.28
N LYS A 14 8.34 -15.04 9.65
CA LYS A 14 7.34 -15.55 8.70
C LYS A 14 6.87 -14.37 7.82
N PRO A 15 6.75 -14.54 6.49
CA PRO A 15 6.47 -13.43 5.56
C PRO A 15 5.17 -12.67 5.86
N ALA A 16 4.21 -13.28 6.58
CA ALA A 16 3.00 -12.62 7.04
C ALA A 16 3.22 -11.48 8.06
N SER A 17 4.40 -11.36 8.67
CA SER A 17 4.74 -10.27 9.59
C SER A 17 5.48 -9.10 8.92
N LEU A 18 5.84 -9.23 7.65
CA LEU A 18 6.43 -8.12 6.90
C LEU A 18 5.29 -7.35 6.22
N PRO A 19 5.25 -6.02 6.34
CA PRO A 19 4.33 -5.22 5.54
C PRO A 19 4.57 -5.55 4.07
N ASP A 20 3.47 -5.72 3.32
CA ASP A 20 3.55 -5.95 1.88
C ASP A 20 4.38 -4.82 1.27
N PRO A 21 5.57 -5.10 0.69
CA PRO A 21 6.40 -4.06 0.11
C PRO A 21 5.74 -3.35 -1.09
N PHE A 22 4.66 -3.92 -1.63
CA PHE A 22 3.84 -3.34 -2.68
C PHE A 22 2.50 -2.78 -2.17
N GLY A 23 2.20 -2.95 -0.88
CA GLY A 23 0.97 -2.48 -0.26
C GLY A 23 1.03 -0.97 0.00
N LEU A 24 0.02 -0.25 -0.49
CA LEU A 24 -0.09 1.18 -0.22
C LEU A 24 -0.44 1.44 1.25
N THR A 25 0.22 2.43 1.87
CA THR A 25 -0.19 2.92 3.20
C THR A 25 -1.56 3.61 3.12
N PRO A 26 -2.30 3.72 4.23
CA PRO A 26 -3.58 4.44 4.25
C PRO A 26 -3.48 5.87 3.69
N GLU A 27 -2.41 6.61 4.03
CA GLU A 27 -2.20 7.97 3.53
C GLU A 27 -1.90 8.00 2.03
N GLN A 28 -1.22 6.98 1.50
CA GLN A 28 -0.98 6.84 0.06
C GLN A 28 -2.29 6.58 -0.68
N ARG A 29 -3.13 5.67 -0.18
CA ARG A 29 -4.46 5.39 -0.75
C ARG A 29 -5.32 6.64 -0.78
N GLN A 30 -5.37 7.37 0.35
CA GLN A 30 -6.12 8.62 0.44
C GLN A 30 -5.64 9.66 -0.57
N ARG A 31 -4.33 9.89 -0.68
CA ARG A 31 -3.78 10.85 -1.65
C ARG A 31 -4.04 10.41 -3.09
N CYS A 32 -3.89 9.13 -3.39
CA CYS A 32 -4.17 8.59 -4.72
C CYS A 32 -5.65 8.77 -5.07
N ALA A 33 -6.58 8.35 -4.19
CA ALA A 33 -8.01 8.50 -4.42
C ALA A 33 -8.43 9.97 -4.64
N ARG A 34 -7.91 10.90 -3.84
CA ARG A 34 -8.15 12.34 -4.04
C ARG A 34 -7.56 12.87 -5.35
N THR A 35 -6.38 12.39 -5.73
CA THR A 35 -5.73 12.80 -6.98
C THR A 35 -6.52 12.32 -8.19
N VAL A 36 -7.01 11.08 -8.17
CA VAL A 36 -7.89 10.54 -9.22
C VAL A 36 -9.16 11.38 -9.31
N ALA A 37 -9.86 11.57 -8.19
CA ALA A 37 -11.08 12.39 -8.16
C ALA A 37 -10.88 13.82 -8.69
N SER A 38 -9.72 14.44 -8.45
CA SER A 38 -9.40 15.78 -8.96
C SER A 38 -9.09 15.85 -10.45
N ARG A 39 -8.76 14.72 -11.07
CA ARG A 39 -8.33 14.62 -12.48
C ARG A 39 -9.39 13.98 -13.39
N SER A 40 -10.31 13.23 -12.80
CA SER A 40 -11.40 12.61 -13.53
C SER A 40 -12.36 13.65 -14.09
N THR A 41 -12.91 13.35 -15.27
CA THR A 41 -13.84 14.25 -15.95
C THR A 41 -15.24 14.15 -15.36
N ASP A 42 -15.62 12.95 -14.93
CA ASP A 42 -16.91 12.65 -14.31
C ASP A 42 -16.78 11.50 -13.29
N ALA A 43 -17.90 11.12 -12.68
CA ALA A 43 -17.96 10.11 -11.64
C ALA A 43 -17.68 8.68 -12.16
N ASP A 44 -18.06 8.37 -13.40
CA ASP A 44 -17.87 7.04 -13.98
C ASP A 44 -16.40 6.84 -14.35
N ASP A 45 -15.76 7.86 -14.93
CA ASP A 45 -14.32 7.90 -15.19
C ASP A 45 -13.50 7.78 -13.90
N CYS A 46 -13.91 8.47 -12.84
CA CYS A 46 -13.31 8.32 -11.51
C CYS A 46 -13.40 6.89 -10.99
N ALA A 47 -14.58 6.27 -11.08
CA ALA A 47 -14.79 4.90 -10.62
C ALA A 47 -13.90 3.90 -11.39
N LEU A 48 -13.80 4.03 -12.72
CA LEU A 48 -12.95 3.18 -13.55
C LEU A 48 -11.46 3.32 -13.19
N LEU A 49 -10.98 4.56 -12.99
CA LEU A 49 -9.58 4.79 -12.62
C LEU A 49 -9.25 4.28 -11.22
N LEU A 50 -10.17 4.38 -10.26
CA LEU A 50 -9.99 3.81 -8.93
C LEU A 50 -9.93 2.28 -8.98
N ASP A 51 -10.82 1.63 -9.75
CA ASP A 51 -10.86 0.18 -9.89
C ASP A 51 -9.56 -0.39 -10.47
N VAL A 52 -9.02 0.24 -11.52
CA VAL A 52 -7.72 -0.14 -12.11
C VAL A 52 -6.57 -0.05 -11.11
N LEU A 53 -6.66 0.87 -10.15
CA LEU A 53 -5.66 1.06 -9.09
C LEU A 53 -5.94 0.21 -7.84
N GLY A 54 -7.06 -0.51 -7.78
CA GLY A 54 -7.50 -1.24 -6.60
C GLY A 54 -7.81 -0.34 -5.40
N LEU A 55 -8.30 0.87 -5.67
CA LEU A 55 -8.68 1.87 -4.66
C LEU A 55 -10.20 1.95 -4.52
N ASP A 56 -10.66 2.31 -3.33
CA ASP A 56 -12.07 2.61 -3.06
C ASP A 56 -12.30 4.13 -3.01
N ALA A 57 -13.48 4.61 -3.39
CA ALA A 57 -13.84 6.02 -3.26
C ALA A 57 -13.77 6.49 -1.79
N ALA A 58 -14.07 5.61 -0.83
CA ALA A 58 -13.97 5.85 0.60
C ALA A 58 -12.52 6.08 1.07
N ASP A 59 -11.50 5.61 0.33
CA ASP A 59 -10.10 5.88 0.66
C ASP A 59 -9.83 7.39 0.64
N GLY A 60 -10.52 8.16 -0.21
CA GLY A 60 -10.39 9.62 -0.28
C GLY A 60 -10.89 10.36 0.98
N LEU A 61 -11.71 9.70 1.79
CA LEU A 61 -12.29 10.24 3.04
C LEU A 61 -11.41 9.97 4.26
N ALA A 62 -10.41 9.08 4.16
CA ALA A 62 -9.68 8.51 5.29
C ALA A 62 -8.64 9.45 5.97
N GLY A 63 -8.89 10.76 6.04
CA GLY A 63 -8.03 11.64 6.80
C GLY A 63 -8.68 12.96 7.16
N GLY A 64 -8.84 13.15 8.47
CA GLY A 64 -9.08 14.43 9.15
C GLY A 64 -10.46 15.02 8.95
#